data_AF-A0A372G696-F1
#
_entry.id   AF-A0A372G696-F1
#
_cell.length_a   1.000
_cell.length_b   1.000
_cell.length_c   1.000
_cell.angle_alpha   90.00
_cell.angle_beta   90.00
_cell.angle_gamma   90.00
#
_symmetry.space_group_name_H-M   'P 1'
#
loop_
_entity.id
_entity.type
_entity.pdbx_description
1 polymer ?
#
loop_
_entity_poly.entity_id
_entity_poly.type
_entity_poly.pdbx_seq_one_letter_code
_entity_poly.pdbx_strand_id
1 'polypeptide(L)'
;MTTMLEPLRRIAAYAVCADSVGRVLLVRASERSGTPGTWSLPGGAVDHGEDPHHTVVRETAAETGLSVAVSGLQDVLADMRALPERGITIHTDRLLYQVSVRGGSLIDRVDRPTDLARWFTREEARQLPLRSFTARALGLPASSADIVPDEAPEFPSFYAVPGPDGLHRAQRFAAYAVVTDPDGRVLLTRVSDGYPGAGCWHLPGGGTDYGEQPGAALIRELVEETGQTGRLVELLGVASHRDAASLGPEGYPIDWHGVRAFYRVVVDQPAPPTVADVGGSTCEARWFARDELGALPTDRLTEVTAEAVQAARLT
;
A
#
# COMPACT_ATOMS: atom_id res chain seq x y z
N MET A 1 30.73 10.85 -13.18
CA MET A 1 30.32 9.89 -12.13
C MET A 1 28.91 10.29 -11.73
N THR A 2 27.92 9.51 -12.13
CA THR A 2 26.53 9.72 -11.70
C THR A 2 26.48 9.49 -10.20
N THR A 3 26.15 10.50 -9.41
CA THR A 3 26.04 10.37 -7.95
C THR A 3 24.92 9.37 -7.66
N MET A 4 25.24 8.26 -6.97
CA MET A 4 24.20 7.30 -6.56
C MET A 4 23.23 8.00 -5.60
N LEU A 5 21.94 7.89 -5.88
CA LEU A 5 20.89 8.46 -5.03
C LEU A 5 20.56 7.48 -3.90
N GLU A 6 20.43 7.98 -2.68
CA GLU A 6 20.05 7.19 -1.51
C GLU A 6 18.59 6.72 -1.63
N PRO A 7 18.34 5.41 -1.55
CA PRO A 7 16.98 4.89 -1.64
C PRO A 7 16.20 5.16 -0.35
N LEU A 8 14.98 5.65 -0.49
CA LEU A 8 14.01 5.82 0.57
C LEU A 8 12.70 5.14 0.19
N ARG A 9 12.06 4.50 1.17
CA ARG A 9 10.73 3.89 1.01
C ARG A 9 9.77 4.52 2.00
N ARG A 10 8.53 4.72 1.58
CA ARG A 10 7.43 5.16 2.45
C ARG A 10 6.09 4.63 1.99
N ILE A 11 5.13 4.67 2.90
CA ILE A 11 3.72 4.47 2.62
C ILE A 11 3.03 5.83 2.62
N ALA A 12 2.08 6.06 1.72
CA ALA A 12 1.38 7.35 1.62
C ALA A 12 -0.09 7.17 1.25
N ALA A 13 -0.94 8.06 1.77
CA ALA A 13 -2.38 8.05 1.51
C ALA A 13 -2.81 9.37 0.85
N TYR A 14 -3.62 9.27 -0.21
CA TYR A 14 -4.08 10.43 -1.00
C TYR A 14 -5.58 10.40 -1.23
N ALA A 15 -6.20 11.58 -1.23
CA ALA A 15 -7.63 11.77 -1.42
C ALA A 15 -7.95 12.03 -2.90
N VAL A 16 -8.78 11.17 -3.48
CA VAL A 16 -9.54 11.44 -4.70
C VAL A 16 -10.87 12.05 -4.28
N CYS A 17 -10.97 13.37 -4.38
CA CYS A 17 -12.18 14.10 -4.03
C CYS A 17 -12.79 14.74 -5.28
N ALA A 18 -14.07 14.46 -5.50
CA ALA A 18 -14.88 15.12 -6.52
C ALA A 18 -16.08 15.81 -5.87
N ASP A 19 -16.44 16.99 -6.37
CA ASP A 19 -17.66 17.68 -5.95
C ASP A 19 -18.89 17.19 -6.73
N SER A 20 -20.07 17.74 -6.40
CA SER A 20 -21.34 17.35 -7.02
C SER A 20 -21.45 17.61 -8.52
N VAL A 21 -20.57 18.45 -9.08
CA VAL A 21 -20.50 18.75 -10.51
C VAL A 21 -19.30 18.07 -11.19
N GLY A 22 -18.61 17.18 -10.48
CA GLY A 22 -17.51 16.37 -11.03
C GLY A 22 -16.17 17.08 -11.14
N ARG A 23 -15.99 18.25 -10.51
CA ARG A 23 -14.67 18.88 -10.38
C ARG A 23 -13.84 18.12 -9.36
N VAL A 24 -12.54 18.01 -9.60
CA VAL A 24 -11.58 17.32 -8.75
C VAL A 24 -10.78 18.31 -7.91
N LEU A 25 -10.51 17.95 -6.66
CA LEU A 25 -9.67 18.74 -5.76
C LEU A 25 -8.20 18.39 -5.97
N LEU A 26 -7.37 19.41 -6.22
CA LEU A 26 -5.94 19.26 -6.38
C LEU A 26 -5.18 20.27 -5.51
N VAL A 27 -3.97 19.89 -5.10
CA VAL A 27 -3.01 20.75 -4.41
C VAL A 27 -1.79 20.99 -5.28
N ARG A 28 -1.21 22.18 -5.21
CA ARG A 28 -0.01 22.55 -5.95
C ARG A 28 1.21 22.50 -5.05
N ALA A 29 2.27 21.90 -5.56
CA ALA A 29 3.58 21.89 -4.93
C ALA A 29 4.25 23.27 -5.07
N SER A 30 4.74 23.82 -3.97
CA SER A 30 5.35 25.17 -3.93
C SER A 30 6.82 25.14 -4.37
N GLU A 31 7.45 26.31 -4.44
CA GLU A 31 8.90 26.49 -4.67
C GLU A 31 9.77 25.78 -3.62
N ARG A 32 9.21 25.40 -2.47
CA ARG A 32 9.92 24.66 -1.41
C ARG A 32 9.87 23.14 -1.61
N SER A 33 9.11 22.68 -2.60
CA SER A 33 8.97 21.28 -2.96
C SER A 33 10.07 20.86 -3.95
N GLY A 34 10.29 19.55 -4.09
CA GLY A 34 11.19 19.03 -5.14
C GLY A 34 10.60 19.03 -6.54
N THR A 35 9.36 19.52 -6.72
CA THR A 35 8.67 19.62 -8.03
C THR A 35 7.74 20.85 -8.05
N PRO A 36 8.28 22.08 -8.00
CA PRO A 36 7.46 23.29 -7.95
C PRO A 36 6.47 23.41 -9.12
N GLY A 37 5.28 23.94 -8.84
CA GLY A 37 4.22 24.16 -9.83
C GLY A 37 3.42 22.92 -10.21
N THR A 38 3.91 21.71 -9.89
CA THR A 38 3.22 20.45 -10.16
C THR A 38 1.99 20.27 -9.25
N TRP A 39 0.90 19.78 -9.82
CA TRP A 39 -0.36 19.51 -9.12
C TRP A 39 -0.53 18.04 -8.77
N SER A 40 -1.13 17.75 -7.62
CA SER A 40 -1.30 16.40 -7.08
C SER A 40 -2.65 16.27 -6.38
N LEU A 41 -3.10 15.03 -6.18
CA LEU A 41 -4.09 14.73 -5.15
C LEU A 41 -3.58 15.22 -3.77
N PRO A 42 -4.44 15.78 -2.90
CA PRO A 42 -4.09 16.09 -1.52
C PRO A 42 -3.78 14.81 -0.74
N GLY A 43 -2.77 14.86 0.12
CA GLY A 43 -2.32 13.68 0.86
C GLY A 43 -0.85 13.71 1.23
N GLY A 44 -0.38 12.65 1.87
CA GLY A 44 0.96 12.64 2.44
C GLY A 44 1.42 11.27 2.93
N ALA A 45 2.58 11.28 3.58
CA ALA A 45 3.17 10.08 4.16
C ALA A 45 2.34 9.60 5.36
N VAL A 46 2.23 8.29 5.50
CA VAL A 46 1.63 7.65 6.68
C VAL A 46 2.67 7.64 7.78
N ASP A 47 2.36 8.29 8.90
CA ASP A 47 3.23 8.29 10.07
C ASP A 47 3.29 6.88 10.70
N HIS A 48 4.40 6.56 11.37
CA HIS A 48 4.56 5.26 12.02
C HIS A 48 3.44 5.01 13.06
N GLY A 49 2.71 3.93 12.88
CA GLY A 49 1.56 3.56 13.72
C GLY A 49 0.26 4.29 13.39
N GLU A 50 0.25 5.20 12.42
CA GLU A 50 -0.97 5.85 11.96
C GLU A 50 -1.70 4.96 10.95
N ASP A 51 -3.03 4.88 11.06
CA ASP A 51 -3.86 4.24 10.05
C ASP A 51 -3.91 5.11 8.77
N PRO A 52 -3.66 4.56 7.56
CA PRO A 52 -3.72 5.33 6.32
C PRO A 52 -5.05 6.06 6.06
N HIS A 53 -6.17 5.56 6.59
CA HIS A 53 -7.45 6.25 6.57
C HIS A 53 -7.42 7.54 7.39
N HIS A 54 -6.76 7.55 8.55
CA HIS A 54 -6.54 8.76 9.32
C HIS A 54 -5.55 9.71 8.63
N THR A 55 -4.48 9.16 8.04
CA THR A 55 -3.50 9.94 7.27
C THR A 55 -4.17 10.76 6.18
N VAL A 56 -5.02 10.16 5.34
CA VAL A 56 -5.65 10.90 4.23
C VAL A 56 -6.58 12.01 4.73
N VAL A 57 -7.29 11.80 5.85
CA VAL A 57 -8.15 12.82 6.46
C VAL A 57 -7.31 13.97 7.02
N ARG A 58 -6.26 13.65 7.79
CA ARG A 58 -5.33 14.62 8.40
C ARG A 58 -4.64 15.48 7.34
N GLU A 59 -4.05 14.82 6.34
CA GLU A 59 -3.31 15.51 5.27
C GLU A 59 -4.23 16.36 4.41
N THR A 60 -5.40 15.83 4.00
CA THR A 60 -6.36 16.62 3.21
C THR A 60 -6.80 17.88 3.97
N ALA A 61 -7.10 17.76 5.26
CA ALA A 61 -7.45 18.92 6.09
C ALA A 61 -6.29 19.91 6.20
N ALA A 62 -5.06 19.43 6.44
CA ALA A 62 -3.88 20.27 6.61
C ALA A 62 -3.45 20.98 5.32
N GLU A 63 -3.65 20.36 4.15
CA GLU A 63 -3.25 20.92 2.86
C GLU A 63 -4.32 21.82 2.24
N THR A 64 -5.60 21.53 2.49
CA THR A 64 -6.70 22.18 1.76
C THR A 64 -7.62 23.01 2.64
N GLY A 65 -7.64 22.79 3.96
CA GLY A 65 -8.61 23.40 4.87
C GLY A 65 -10.00 22.72 4.86
N LEU A 66 -10.16 21.62 4.11
CA LEU A 66 -11.41 20.87 4.03
C LEU A 66 -11.41 19.67 4.98
N SER A 67 -12.48 19.49 5.73
CA SER A 67 -12.77 18.24 6.43
C SER A 67 -13.44 17.27 5.47
N VAL A 68 -12.95 16.03 5.43
CA VAL A 68 -13.42 15.00 4.51
C VAL A 68 -13.80 13.71 5.24
N ALA A 69 -14.69 12.93 4.65
CA ALA A 69 -14.97 11.55 5.04
C ALA A 69 -14.61 10.61 3.90
N VAL A 70 -13.86 9.56 4.21
CA VAL A 70 -13.52 8.49 3.27
C VAL A 70 -14.78 7.68 2.97
N SER A 71 -15.00 7.40 1.68
CA SER A 71 -16.12 6.60 1.18
C SER A 71 -15.69 5.26 0.61
N GLY A 72 -14.40 5.06 0.35
CA GLY A 72 -13.86 3.80 -0.14
C GLY A 72 -12.39 3.89 -0.55
N LEU A 73 -11.77 2.73 -0.78
CA LEU A 73 -10.44 2.61 -1.37
C LEU A 73 -10.60 2.49 -2.89
N GLN A 74 -9.98 3.42 -3.63
CA GLN A 74 -10.04 3.43 -5.10
C GLN A 74 -8.98 2.53 -5.72
N ASP A 75 -7.74 2.65 -5.27
CA ASP A 75 -6.60 1.94 -5.85
C ASP A 75 -5.45 1.88 -4.85
N VAL A 76 -4.55 0.92 -5.08
CA VAL A 76 -3.29 0.74 -4.38
C VAL A 76 -2.21 0.50 -5.43
N LEU A 77 -1.20 1.38 -5.45
CA LEU A 77 -0.14 1.35 -6.46
C LEU A 77 1.19 1.74 -5.86
N ALA A 78 2.29 1.38 -6.52
CA ALA A 78 3.61 1.87 -6.18
C ALA A 78 4.17 2.74 -7.31
N ASP A 79 5.09 3.64 -6.99
CA ASP A 79 5.92 4.34 -7.98
C ASP A 79 7.28 4.70 -7.39
N MET A 80 8.25 4.85 -8.28
CA MET A 80 9.56 5.41 -7.95
C MET A 80 9.71 6.81 -8.52
N ARG A 81 10.42 7.66 -7.78
CA ARG A 81 10.79 8.99 -8.25
C ARG A 81 12.19 9.36 -7.79
N ALA A 82 13.00 9.85 -8.71
CA ALA A 82 14.28 10.48 -8.38
C ALA A 82 14.07 11.93 -7.94
N LEU A 83 14.78 12.33 -6.88
CA LEU A 83 14.89 13.71 -6.42
C LEU A 83 16.39 14.09 -6.38
N PRO A 84 17.00 14.40 -7.55
CA PRO A 84 18.44 14.61 -7.64
C PRO A 84 18.96 15.70 -6.71
N GLU A 85 18.22 16.79 -6.55
CA GLU A 85 18.58 17.91 -5.66
C GLU A 85 18.65 17.51 -4.18
N ARG A 86 17.96 16.43 -3.80
CA ARG A 86 17.98 15.87 -2.44
C ARG A 86 18.90 14.65 -2.33
N GLY A 87 19.48 14.20 -3.44
CA GLY A 87 20.31 13.00 -3.46
C GLY A 87 19.55 11.71 -3.15
N ILE A 88 18.22 11.66 -3.33
CA ILE A 88 17.41 10.49 -2.99
C ILE A 88 16.58 9.96 -4.16
N THR A 89 16.35 8.64 -4.17
CA THR A 89 15.28 8.00 -4.93
C THR A 89 14.22 7.56 -3.93
N ILE A 90 12.95 7.80 -4.24
CA ILE A 90 11.83 7.45 -3.36
C ILE A 90 10.89 6.44 -4.01
N HIS A 91 10.68 5.30 -3.35
CA HIS A 91 9.57 4.38 -3.57
C HIS A 91 8.42 4.81 -2.68
N THR A 92 7.23 4.99 -3.25
CA THR A 92 6.02 5.23 -2.48
C THR A 92 5.00 4.15 -2.74
N ASP A 93 4.63 3.39 -1.70
CA ASP A 93 3.43 2.55 -1.70
C ASP A 93 2.23 3.46 -1.40
N ARG A 94 1.30 3.60 -2.35
CA ARG A 94 0.22 4.60 -2.32
C ARG A 94 -1.13 3.96 -2.16
N LEU A 95 -1.90 4.51 -1.22
CA LEU A 95 -3.32 4.22 -1.05
C LEU A 95 -4.13 5.41 -1.53
N LEU A 96 -5.00 5.19 -2.49
CA LEU A 96 -5.86 6.23 -3.06
C LEU A 96 -7.28 6.04 -2.52
N TYR A 97 -7.74 6.98 -1.71
CA TYR A 97 -9.05 6.93 -1.08
C TYR A 97 -10.03 7.86 -1.78
N GLN A 98 -11.23 7.38 -2.07
CA GLN A 98 -12.36 8.24 -2.43
C GLN A 98 -12.82 8.97 -1.17
N VAL A 99 -12.99 10.29 -1.26
CA VAL A 99 -13.43 11.10 -0.13
C VAL A 99 -14.51 12.10 -0.53
N SER A 100 -15.36 12.44 0.43
CA SER A 100 -16.41 13.45 0.31
C SER A 100 -16.18 14.58 1.31
N VAL A 101 -16.39 15.83 0.87
CA VAL A 101 -16.27 17.00 1.75
C VAL A 101 -17.42 17.01 2.76
N ARG A 102 -17.08 17.23 4.04
CA ARG A 102 -18.03 17.41 5.14
C ARG A 102 -18.15 18.84 5.60
N GLY A 103 -17.11 19.65 5.38
CA GLY A 103 -17.11 21.07 5.69
C GLY A 103 -15.74 21.71 5.50
N GLY A 104 -15.64 22.98 5.89
CA GLY A 104 -14.43 23.79 5.71
C GLY A 104 -14.45 24.60 4.42
N SER A 105 -13.37 25.35 4.22
CA SER A 105 -13.14 26.20 3.05
C SER A 105 -11.73 26.01 2.56
N LEU A 106 -11.52 26.15 1.25
CA LEU A 106 -10.19 26.08 0.68
C LEU A 106 -9.29 27.18 1.25
N ILE A 107 -8.09 26.80 1.65
CA ILE A 107 -7.04 27.72 2.10
C ILE A 107 -5.83 27.62 1.18
N ASP A 108 -5.18 28.77 1.00
CA ASP A 108 -3.82 28.82 0.50
C ASP A 108 -2.86 28.79 1.68
N ARG A 109 -1.72 28.14 1.49
CA ARG A 109 -0.69 28.00 2.53
C ARG A 109 0.55 28.76 2.13
N VAL A 110 1.09 29.50 3.09
CA VAL A 110 2.37 30.21 2.95
C VAL A 110 3.46 29.40 3.63
N ASP A 111 4.67 29.39 3.06
CA ASP A 111 5.85 28.71 3.62
C ASP A 111 5.71 27.20 3.85
N ARG A 112 4.82 26.55 3.10
CA ARG A 112 4.62 25.10 3.14
C ARG A 112 5.00 24.42 1.82
N PRO A 113 5.27 23.10 1.79
CA PRO A 113 5.59 22.36 0.56
C PRO A 113 4.46 22.32 -0.48
N THR A 114 3.21 22.51 -0.06
CA THR A 114 2.07 22.75 -0.95
C THR A 114 1.43 24.09 -0.60
N ASP A 115 1.13 24.90 -1.61
CA ASP A 115 0.74 26.32 -1.44
C ASP A 115 -0.70 26.63 -1.87
N LEU A 116 -1.21 26.01 -2.94
CA LEU A 116 -2.58 26.22 -3.42
C LEU A 116 -3.39 24.93 -3.32
N ALA A 117 -4.68 25.08 -2.99
CA ALA A 117 -5.69 24.04 -3.13
C ALA A 117 -6.86 24.54 -4.00
N ARG A 118 -7.19 23.86 -5.10
CA ARG A 118 -8.18 24.34 -6.09
C ARG A 118 -9.03 23.20 -6.63
N TRP A 119 -10.26 23.54 -7.03
CA TRP A 119 -11.15 22.67 -7.78
C TRP A 119 -10.94 22.87 -9.28
N PHE A 120 -10.85 21.77 -10.02
CA PHE A 120 -10.71 21.78 -11.48
C PHE A 120 -11.71 20.85 -12.12
N THR A 121 -12.30 21.26 -13.24
CA THR A 121 -12.94 20.30 -14.15
C THR A 121 -11.91 19.31 -14.68
N ARG A 122 -12.38 18.16 -15.18
CA ARG A 122 -11.48 17.16 -15.79
C ARG A 122 -10.70 17.71 -16.98
N GLU A 123 -11.30 18.62 -17.76
CA GLU A 123 -10.62 19.24 -18.90
C GLU A 123 -9.56 20.25 -18.46
N GLU A 124 -9.82 21.06 -17.44
CA GLU A 124 -8.80 21.94 -16.86
C GLU A 124 -7.65 21.12 -16.26
N ALA A 125 -7.97 20.07 -15.50
CA ALA A 125 -6.96 19.19 -14.89
C ALA A 125 -6.05 18.53 -15.94
N ARG A 126 -6.58 18.21 -17.13
CA ARG A 126 -5.80 17.66 -18.26
C ARG A 126 -4.71 18.60 -18.77
N GLN A 127 -4.85 19.91 -18.56
CA GLN A 127 -3.88 20.93 -18.97
C GLN A 127 -2.86 21.27 -17.88
N LEU A 128 -3.02 20.73 -16.67
CA LEU A 128 -2.10 20.98 -15.56
C LEU A 128 -0.88 20.05 -15.63
N PRO A 129 0.29 20.49 -15.11
CA PRO A 129 1.40 19.60 -14.84
C PRO A 129 1.05 18.69 -13.65
N LEU A 130 0.35 17.59 -13.89
CA LEU A 130 -0.03 16.64 -12.85
C LEU A 130 1.13 15.72 -12.48
N ARG A 131 1.20 15.30 -11.21
CA ARG A 131 1.96 14.10 -10.81
C ARG A 131 1.48 12.88 -11.59
N SER A 132 2.38 11.96 -11.95
CA SER A 132 2.03 10.81 -12.79
C SER A 132 0.97 9.92 -12.15
N PHE A 133 1.09 9.63 -10.85
CA PHE A 133 0.08 8.86 -10.12
C PHE A 133 -1.27 9.59 -10.01
N THR A 134 -1.26 10.93 -9.95
CA THR A 134 -2.49 11.74 -9.90
C THR A 134 -3.21 11.69 -11.24
N ALA A 135 -2.49 11.84 -12.36
CA ALA A 135 -3.07 11.68 -13.69
C ALA A 135 -3.70 10.28 -13.86
N ARG A 136 -2.97 9.23 -13.45
CA ARG A 136 -3.48 7.85 -13.45
C ARG A 136 -4.74 7.70 -12.60
N ALA A 137 -4.74 8.20 -11.36
CA ALA A 137 -5.88 8.13 -10.44
C ALA A 137 -7.14 8.79 -10.99
N LEU A 138 -6.96 9.85 -11.79
CA LEU A 138 -8.06 10.57 -12.43
C LEU A 138 -8.45 10.01 -13.80
N GLY A 139 -7.73 9.01 -14.33
CA GLY A 139 -7.93 8.51 -15.69
C GLY A 139 -7.57 9.54 -16.76
N LEU A 140 -6.60 10.41 -16.48
CA LEU A 140 -6.08 11.42 -17.39
C LEU A 140 -4.77 10.94 -18.05
N PRO A 141 -4.38 11.52 -19.21
CA PRO A 141 -3.12 11.18 -19.87
C PRO A 141 -1.93 11.28 -18.94
N ALA A 142 -0.98 10.36 -19.08
CA ALA A 142 0.25 10.37 -18.30
C ALA A 142 1.00 11.71 -18.48
N SER A 143 1.51 12.22 -17.37
CA SER A 143 2.28 13.47 -17.30
C SER A 143 3.75 13.15 -17.06
N SER A 144 4.65 13.97 -17.59
CA SER A 144 6.10 13.83 -17.42
C SER A 144 6.66 14.66 -16.25
N ALA A 145 5.80 15.00 -15.27
CA ALA A 145 6.20 15.85 -14.14
C ALA A 145 7.14 15.14 -13.15
N ASP A 146 7.21 13.80 -13.19
CA ASP A 146 8.07 12.99 -12.33
C ASP A 146 9.28 12.46 -13.09
N ILE A 147 10.47 12.59 -12.47
CA ILE A 147 11.68 11.92 -12.93
C ILE A 147 11.64 10.50 -12.40
N VAL A 148 11.44 9.53 -13.29
CA VAL A 148 11.46 8.11 -12.94
C VAL A 148 12.90 7.60 -13.06
N PRO A 149 13.46 6.94 -12.04
CA PRO A 149 14.79 6.33 -12.16
C PRO A 149 14.77 5.20 -13.18
N ASP A 150 15.87 5.03 -13.93
CA ASP A 150 15.99 3.99 -14.97
C ASP A 150 16.00 2.57 -14.38
N GLU A 151 16.61 2.42 -13.20
CA GLU A 151 16.75 1.15 -12.49
C GLU A 151 16.32 1.30 -11.04
N ALA A 152 15.71 0.23 -10.49
CA ALA A 152 15.44 0.15 -9.06
C ALA A 152 16.77 -0.15 -8.32
N PRO A 153 17.12 0.61 -7.28
CA PRO A 153 18.28 0.30 -6.46
C PRO A 153 18.04 -0.99 -5.67
N GLU A 154 19.11 -1.74 -5.38
CA GLU A 154 19.05 -2.80 -4.39
C GLU A 154 18.68 -2.20 -3.02
N PHE A 155 17.57 -2.66 -2.46
CA PHE A 155 17.04 -2.18 -1.19
C PHE A 155 16.39 -3.36 -0.46
N PRO A 156 16.71 -3.61 0.82
CA PRO A 156 16.08 -4.67 1.58
C PRO A 156 14.58 -4.40 1.75
N SER A 157 13.81 -5.46 1.96
CA SER A 157 12.35 -5.38 2.05
C SER A 157 11.85 -4.47 3.19
N PHE A 158 12.66 -4.18 4.21
CA PHE A 158 12.42 -3.15 5.22
C PHE A 158 13.73 -2.67 5.89
N TYR A 159 13.67 -1.54 6.59
CA TYR A 159 14.69 -1.09 7.54
C TYR A 159 14.05 -0.82 8.90
N ALA A 160 14.75 -1.22 9.97
CA ALA A 160 14.36 -0.90 11.33
C ALA A 160 15.23 0.27 11.86
N VAL A 161 14.62 1.44 12.05
CA VAL A 161 15.32 2.65 12.49
C VAL A 161 15.07 2.94 13.97
N PRO A 162 16.03 3.47 14.74
CA PRO A 162 15.79 3.82 16.14
C PRO A 162 14.64 4.81 16.31
N GLY A 163 13.66 4.44 17.13
CA GLY A 163 12.55 5.28 17.54
C GLY A 163 12.92 6.21 18.72
N PRO A 164 12.12 7.26 18.97
CA PRO A 164 12.32 8.19 20.09
C PRO A 164 12.19 7.54 21.47
N ASP A 165 11.56 6.36 21.55
CA ASP A 165 11.39 5.52 22.73
C ASP A 165 12.53 4.50 22.92
N GLY A 166 13.52 4.48 22.01
CA GLY A 166 14.64 3.55 22.03
C GLY A 166 14.35 2.18 21.40
N LEU A 167 13.11 1.92 20.96
CA LEU A 167 12.77 0.73 20.18
C LEU A 167 13.06 0.97 18.70
N HIS A 168 13.54 -0.05 17.99
CA HIS A 168 13.65 0.02 16.54
C HIS A 168 12.25 -0.01 15.92
N ARG A 169 11.97 0.86 14.95
CA ARG A 169 10.71 0.98 14.23
C ARG A 169 10.88 0.56 12.79
N ALA A 170 9.97 -0.26 12.31
CA ALA A 170 9.92 -0.65 10.90
C ALA A 170 8.51 -0.50 10.36
N GLN A 171 8.37 0.26 9.27
CA GLN A 171 7.13 0.32 8.50
C GLN A 171 7.27 -0.56 7.26
N ARG A 172 6.32 -1.46 7.02
CA ARG A 172 6.35 -2.40 5.90
C ARG A 172 5.03 -2.41 5.16
N PHE A 173 5.10 -2.33 3.83
CA PHE A 173 3.96 -2.52 2.94
C PHE A 173 3.98 -3.95 2.37
N ALA A 174 2.82 -4.59 2.32
CA ALA A 174 2.67 -5.94 1.80
C ALA A 174 1.36 -6.10 1.02
N ALA A 175 1.32 -7.11 0.15
CA ALA A 175 0.14 -7.49 -0.61
C ALA A 175 -0.18 -8.96 -0.36
N TYR A 176 -1.46 -9.27 -0.09
CA TYR A 176 -1.94 -10.62 0.19
C TYR A 176 -3.13 -10.98 -0.69
N ALA A 177 -3.26 -12.26 -1.02
CA ALA A 177 -4.33 -12.77 -1.85
C ALA A 177 -5.34 -13.57 -1.04
N VAL A 178 -6.60 -13.21 -1.21
CA VAL A 178 -7.71 -14.14 -1.02
C VAL A 178 -7.87 -14.92 -2.32
N VAL A 179 -7.25 -16.10 -2.37
CA VAL A 179 -7.22 -16.95 -3.56
C VAL A 179 -8.38 -17.93 -3.55
N THR A 180 -9.11 -18.01 -4.67
CA THR A 180 -10.16 -19.02 -4.87
C THR A 180 -9.98 -19.81 -6.14
N ASP A 181 -10.40 -21.07 -6.13
CA ASP A 181 -10.45 -21.94 -7.32
C ASP A 181 -11.90 -22.10 -7.86
N PRO A 182 -12.13 -22.84 -8.96
CA PRO A 182 -13.47 -23.04 -9.52
C PRO A 182 -14.45 -23.79 -8.60
N ASP A 183 -13.92 -24.59 -7.67
CA ASP A 183 -14.71 -25.31 -6.66
C ASP A 183 -15.04 -24.42 -5.45
N GLY A 184 -14.57 -23.17 -5.45
CA GLY A 184 -14.81 -22.20 -4.39
C GLY A 184 -13.99 -22.45 -3.12
N ARG A 185 -12.95 -23.29 -3.20
CA ARG A 185 -11.97 -23.50 -2.12
C ARG A 185 -11.07 -22.29 -1.97
N VAL A 186 -10.50 -22.12 -0.78
CA VAL A 186 -9.61 -21.00 -0.43
C VAL A 186 -8.20 -21.54 -0.19
N LEU A 187 -7.19 -20.93 -0.81
CA LEU A 187 -5.79 -21.30 -0.56
C LEU A 187 -5.25 -20.51 0.63
N LEU A 188 -4.64 -21.22 1.58
CA LEU A 188 -3.91 -20.62 2.69
C LEU A 188 -2.50 -21.20 2.77
N THR A 189 -1.57 -20.41 3.31
CA THR A 189 -0.20 -20.80 3.65
C THR A 189 -0.06 -20.95 5.17
N ARG A 190 0.90 -21.71 5.67
CA ARG A 190 1.15 -21.86 7.11
C ARG A 190 2.48 -21.25 7.48
N VAL A 191 2.47 -20.36 8.47
CA VAL A 191 3.66 -19.63 8.91
C VAL A 191 4.67 -20.58 9.52
N SER A 192 5.93 -20.50 9.06
CA SER A 192 7.08 -21.26 9.54
C SER A 192 7.44 -20.95 11.00
N ASP A 193 8.10 -21.89 11.67
CA ASP A 193 8.69 -21.66 12.99
C ASP A 193 9.72 -20.51 12.96
N GLY A 194 9.80 -19.74 14.04
CA GLY A 194 10.73 -18.60 14.17
C GLY A 194 10.21 -17.28 13.56
N TYR A 195 9.04 -17.29 12.94
CA TYR A 195 8.35 -16.09 12.44
C TYR A 195 7.15 -15.72 13.33
N PRO A 196 6.77 -14.44 13.40
CA PRO A 196 5.55 -14.01 14.09
C PRO A 196 4.30 -14.72 13.53
N GLY A 197 3.55 -15.40 14.40
CA GLY A 197 2.37 -16.19 14.00
C GLY A 197 2.66 -17.63 13.59
N ALA A 198 3.85 -18.16 13.91
CA ALA A 198 4.24 -19.55 13.64
C ALA A 198 3.12 -20.58 13.91
N GLY A 199 2.90 -21.48 12.94
CA GLY A 199 1.86 -22.51 13.01
C GLY A 199 0.43 -22.04 12.70
N CYS A 200 0.20 -20.73 12.57
CA CYS A 200 -1.09 -20.20 12.09
C CYS A 200 -1.17 -20.26 10.56
N TRP A 201 -2.39 -20.39 10.05
CA TRP A 201 -2.69 -20.22 8.64
C TRP A 201 -2.80 -18.74 8.28
N HIS A 202 -2.26 -18.41 7.12
CA HIS A 202 -2.15 -17.08 6.56
C HIS A 202 -2.64 -17.04 5.11
N LEU A 203 -2.90 -15.83 4.62
CA LEU A 203 -3.09 -15.62 3.19
C LEU A 203 -1.73 -15.71 2.48
N PRO A 204 -1.66 -16.32 1.28
CA PRO A 204 -0.47 -16.23 0.45
C PRO A 204 -0.17 -14.78 0.07
N GLY A 205 1.10 -14.42 0.10
CA GLY A 205 1.57 -13.07 -0.20
C GLY A 205 2.65 -12.58 0.75
N GLY A 206 3.15 -11.38 0.51
CA GLY A 206 4.35 -10.90 1.17
C GLY A 206 4.61 -9.42 1.01
N GLY A 207 5.77 -8.98 1.53
CA GLY A 207 6.25 -7.61 1.34
C GLY A 207 6.64 -7.39 -0.12
N THR A 208 6.43 -6.17 -0.63
CA THR A 208 6.86 -5.85 -1.99
C THR A 208 8.34 -5.48 -2.01
N ASP A 209 8.99 -5.66 -3.14
CA ASP A 209 10.33 -5.14 -3.39
C ASP A 209 10.30 -3.67 -3.79
N TYR A 210 11.47 -3.04 -3.79
CA TYR A 210 11.63 -1.66 -4.23
C TYR A 210 11.40 -1.54 -5.74
N GLY A 211 10.56 -0.61 -6.14
CA GLY A 211 10.07 -0.44 -7.51
C GLY A 211 8.93 -1.39 -7.91
N GLU A 212 8.61 -2.39 -7.09
CA GLU A 212 7.63 -3.42 -7.43
C GLU A 212 6.19 -2.93 -7.22
N GLN A 213 5.29 -3.23 -8.17
CA GLN A 213 3.85 -2.99 -7.98
C GLN A 213 3.26 -3.99 -6.99
N PRO A 214 2.35 -3.59 -6.09
CA PRO A 214 1.74 -4.50 -5.10
C PRO A 214 1.11 -5.75 -5.72
N GLY A 215 0.40 -5.60 -6.84
CA GLY A 215 -0.18 -6.74 -7.55
C GLY A 215 0.86 -7.66 -8.20
N ALA A 216 2.00 -7.14 -8.64
CA ALA A 216 3.09 -7.94 -9.19
C ALA A 216 3.79 -8.74 -8.09
N ALA A 217 4.11 -8.08 -6.97
CA ALA A 217 4.64 -8.71 -5.76
C ALA A 217 3.77 -9.88 -5.33
N LEU A 218 2.45 -9.65 -5.26
CA LEU A 218 1.51 -10.68 -4.86
C LEU A 218 1.52 -11.91 -5.77
N ILE A 219 1.59 -11.73 -7.09
CA ILE A 219 1.62 -12.85 -8.03
C ILE A 219 2.94 -13.62 -7.95
N ARG A 220 4.07 -12.92 -7.74
CA ARG A 220 5.37 -13.55 -7.48
C ARG A 220 5.31 -14.42 -6.22
N GLU A 221 4.90 -13.84 -5.10
CA GLU A 221 4.78 -14.53 -3.81
C GLU A 221 3.82 -15.72 -3.89
N LEU A 222 2.68 -15.58 -4.59
CA LEU A 222 1.75 -16.69 -4.78
C LEU A 222 2.41 -17.90 -5.45
N VAL A 223 3.25 -17.67 -6.46
CA VAL A 223 4.01 -18.73 -7.12
C VAL A 223 5.05 -19.33 -6.18
N GLU A 224 5.82 -18.49 -5.47
CA GLU A 224 6.90 -18.93 -4.58
C GLU A 224 6.39 -19.74 -3.38
N GLU A 225 5.31 -19.30 -2.75
CA GLU A 225 4.77 -19.93 -1.54
C GLU A 225 3.86 -21.13 -1.82
N THR A 226 3.26 -21.21 -3.01
CA THR A 226 2.19 -22.19 -3.25
C THR A 226 2.28 -22.94 -4.59
N GLY A 227 3.16 -22.51 -5.49
CA GLY A 227 3.26 -23.03 -6.86
C GLY A 227 2.06 -22.67 -7.75
N GLN A 228 1.10 -21.87 -7.28
CA GLN A 228 -0.08 -21.51 -8.05
C GLN A 228 0.17 -20.29 -8.92
N THR A 229 -0.41 -20.29 -10.12
CA THR A 229 -0.54 -19.09 -10.96
C THR A 229 -2.00 -18.67 -10.99
N GLY A 230 -2.27 -17.41 -10.67
CA GLY A 230 -3.62 -16.89 -10.61
C GLY A 230 -3.76 -15.52 -11.29
N ARG A 231 -4.99 -15.12 -11.53
CA ARG A 231 -5.34 -13.79 -12.05
C ARG A 231 -5.85 -12.92 -10.91
N LEU A 232 -5.20 -11.78 -10.70
CA LEU A 232 -5.68 -10.73 -9.81
C LEU A 232 -6.96 -10.12 -10.41
N VAL A 233 -8.05 -10.17 -9.65
CA VAL A 233 -9.40 -9.77 -10.10
C VAL A 233 -9.83 -8.44 -9.50
N GLU A 234 -9.55 -8.21 -8.23
CA GLU A 234 -10.13 -7.11 -7.47
C GLU A 234 -9.24 -6.74 -6.29
N LEU A 235 -9.17 -5.44 -5.96
CA LEU A 235 -8.67 -4.94 -4.68
C LEU A 235 -9.80 -4.99 -3.65
N LEU A 236 -9.66 -5.81 -2.61
CA LEU A 236 -10.68 -6.01 -1.59
C LEU A 236 -10.62 -4.97 -0.47
N GLY A 237 -9.42 -4.48 -0.16
CA GLY A 237 -9.25 -3.49 0.91
C GLY A 237 -7.80 -3.36 1.36
N VAL A 238 -7.64 -2.69 2.49
CA VAL A 238 -6.37 -2.52 3.19
C VAL A 238 -6.59 -2.66 4.69
N ALA A 239 -5.64 -3.28 5.39
CA ALA A 239 -5.52 -3.22 6.84
C ALA A 239 -4.21 -2.57 7.26
N SER A 240 -4.24 -1.90 8.41
CA SER A 240 -3.06 -1.36 9.10
C SER A 240 -2.98 -1.98 10.48
N HIS A 241 -1.82 -2.51 10.83
CA HIS A 241 -1.59 -3.15 12.13
C HIS A 241 -0.28 -2.64 12.73
N ARG A 242 -0.27 -2.45 14.05
CA ARG A 242 0.94 -2.12 14.80
C ARG A 242 1.21 -3.14 15.88
N ASP A 243 2.38 -3.76 15.80
CA ASP A 243 2.91 -4.64 16.85
C ASP A 243 4.12 -3.96 17.49
N ALA A 244 3.93 -3.45 18.70
CA ALA A 244 4.86 -2.52 19.33
C ALA A 244 6.21 -3.15 19.73
N ALA A 245 6.33 -4.48 19.80
CA ALA A 245 7.56 -5.14 20.27
C ALA A 245 7.67 -6.61 19.80
N SER A 246 7.36 -6.90 18.54
CA SER A 246 7.48 -8.27 18.02
C SER A 246 8.95 -8.69 17.93
N LEU A 247 9.24 -9.92 18.37
CA LEU A 247 10.53 -10.56 18.16
C LEU A 247 10.47 -11.37 16.86
N GLY A 248 11.26 -10.96 15.88
CA GLY A 248 11.44 -11.67 14.62
C GLY A 248 12.77 -12.44 14.57
N PRO A 249 13.11 -13.02 13.41
CA PRO A 249 14.38 -13.72 13.19
C PRO A 249 15.61 -12.82 13.39
N GLU A 250 15.43 -11.50 13.40
CA GLU A 250 16.47 -10.51 13.67
C GLU A 250 16.99 -10.58 15.11
N GLY A 251 16.25 -11.20 16.04
CA GLY A 251 16.70 -11.47 17.40
C GLY A 251 16.62 -10.29 18.37
N TYR A 252 15.99 -9.17 17.98
CA TYR A 252 15.68 -8.03 18.85
C TYR A 252 14.26 -7.51 18.60
N PRO A 253 13.59 -6.90 19.60
CA PRO A 253 12.22 -6.42 19.45
C PRO A 253 12.15 -5.21 18.50
N ILE A 254 11.17 -5.24 17.61
CA ILE A 254 10.88 -4.16 16.67
C ILE A 254 9.42 -3.73 16.85
N ASP A 255 9.20 -2.42 16.87
CA ASP A 255 7.90 -1.78 16.73
C ASP A 255 7.51 -1.77 15.25
N TRP A 256 6.73 -2.77 14.86
CA TRP A 256 6.28 -2.98 13.50
C TRP A 256 5.01 -2.19 13.20
N HIS A 257 5.00 -1.51 12.07
CA HIS A 257 3.81 -0.95 11.45
C HIS A 257 3.61 -1.57 10.07
N GLY A 258 2.72 -2.55 9.99
CA GLY A 258 2.38 -3.23 8.73
C GLY A 258 1.16 -2.60 8.09
N VAL A 259 1.25 -2.24 6.81
CA VAL A 259 0.09 -1.90 5.97
C VAL A 259 -0.03 -2.96 4.87
N ARG A 260 -1.21 -3.54 4.73
CA ARG A 260 -1.44 -4.73 3.91
C ARG A 260 -2.60 -4.49 2.97
N ALA A 261 -2.37 -4.58 1.66
CA ALA A 261 -3.43 -4.58 0.66
C ALA A 261 -3.89 -6.00 0.37
N PHE A 262 -5.21 -6.20 0.28
CA PHE A 262 -5.83 -7.49 0.01
C PHE A 262 -6.41 -7.51 -1.39
N TYR A 263 -6.15 -8.58 -2.12
CA TYR A 263 -6.68 -8.76 -3.46
C TYR A 263 -7.42 -10.09 -3.57
N ARG A 264 -8.46 -10.10 -4.40
CA ARG A 264 -9.06 -11.34 -4.88
C ARG A 264 -8.21 -11.88 -6.02
N VAL A 265 -7.78 -13.12 -5.89
CA VAL A 265 -7.08 -13.84 -6.96
C VAL A 265 -7.88 -15.09 -7.31
N VAL A 266 -8.02 -15.38 -8.60
CA VAL A 266 -8.67 -16.61 -9.07
C VAL A 266 -7.62 -17.49 -9.73
N VAL A 267 -7.55 -18.75 -9.29
CA VAL A 267 -6.72 -19.79 -9.92
C VAL A 267 -7.67 -20.67 -10.72
N ASP A 268 -7.63 -20.55 -12.05
CA ASP A 268 -8.55 -21.28 -12.93
C ASP A 268 -8.21 -22.79 -13.02
N GLN A 269 -6.95 -23.15 -12.81
CA GLN A 269 -6.45 -24.52 -12.88
C GLN A 269 -5.62 -24.84 -11.62
N PRO A 270 -6.27 -25.23 -10.51
CA PRO A 270 -5.57 -25.47 -9.26
C PRO A 270 -4.67 -26.73 -9.37
N ALA A 271 -3.43 -26.59 -8.93
CA ALA A 271 -2.49 -27.69 -8.75
C ALA A 271 -2.35 -28.05 -7.25
N PRO A 272 -1.86 -29.25 -6.90
CA PRO A 272 -1.41 -29.52 -5.54
C PRO A 272 -0.40 -28.45 -5.09
N PRO A 273 -0.62 -27.74 -3.97
CA PRO A 273 0.28 -26.67 -3.56
C PRO A 273 1.68 -27.19 -3.23
N THR A 274 2.69 -26.42 -3.61
CA THR A 274 4.10 -26.70 -3.33
C THR A 274 4.79 -25.43 -2.86
N VAL A 275 5.51 -25.50 -1.75
CA VAL A 275 6.30 -24.38 -1.23
C VAL A 275 7.70 -24.45 -1.85
N ALA A 276 8.09 -23.44 -2.61
CA ALA A 276 9.43 -23.38 -3.23
C ALA A 276 10.49 -22.76 -2.30
N ASP A 277 10.09 -21.85 -1.42
CA ASP A 277 10.99 -21.13 -0.51
C ASP A 277 11.40 -21.98 0.70
N VAL A 278 12.47 -22.75 0.55
CA VAL A 278 13.01 -23.61 1.62
C VAL A 278 13.70 -22.76 2.69
N GLY A 279 13.11 -22.70 3.89
CA GLY A 279 13.61 -21.90 5.01
C GLY A 279 12.97 -20.51 5.13
N GLY A 280 12.02 -20.21 4.25
CA GLY A 280 11.24 -18.99 4.26
C GLY A 280 10.18 -18.91 5.34
N SER A 281 9.34 -17.88 5.25
CA SER A 281 8.22 -17.62 6.17
C SER A 281 7.06 -18.60 6.03
N THR A 282 7.02 -19.41 4.97
CA THR A 282 5.96 -20.38 4.70
C THR A 282 6.49 -21.81 4.76
N CYS A 283 5.80 -22.69 5.49
CA CYS A 283 6.18 -24.10 5.65
C CYS A 283 5.19 -25.09 5.02
N GLU A 284 3.97 -24.64 4.71
CA GLU A 284 2.91 -25.45 4.11
C GLU A 284 1.97 -24.56 3.32
N ALA A 285 1.35 -25.10 2.26
CA ALA A 285 0.25 -24.46 1.55
C ALA A 285 -0.86 -25.49 1.31
N ARG A 286 -2.13 -25.09 1.46
CA ARG A 286 -3.27 -26.00 1.36
C ARG A 286 -4.54 -25.31 0.89
N TRP A 287 -5.33 -26.02 0.08
CA TRP A 287 -6.69 -25.64 -0.28
C TRP A 287 -7.68 -26.08 0.80
N PHE A 288 -8.53 -25.16 1.23
CA PHE A 288 -9.58 -25.37 2.23
C PHE A 288 -10.95 -25.27 1.57
N ALA A 289 -11.83 -26.23 1.87
CA ALA A 289 -13.24 -26.05 1.58
C ALA A 289 -13.82 -24.93 2.48
N ARG A 290 -14.90 -24.28 2.06
CA ARG A 290 -15.47 -23.13 2.81
C ARG A 290 -15.98 -23.52 4.19
N ASP A 291 -16.60 -24.68 4.31
CA ASP A 291 -17.07 -25.25 5.57
C ASP A 291 -15.89 -25.62 6.49
N GLU A 292 -14.82 -26.18 5.94
CA GLU A 292 -13.58 -26.42 6.67
C GLU A 292 -12.96 -25.11 7.18
N LEU A 293 -12.89 -24.08 6.33
CA LEU A 293 -12.39 -22.76 6.69
C LEU A 293 -13.24 -22.13 7.80
N GLY A 294 -14.57 -22.18 7.68
CA GLY A 294 -15.50 -21.68 8.70
C GLY A 294 -15.46 -22.44 10.03
N ALA A 295 -14.96 -23.68 10.02
CA ALA A 295 -14.77 -24.49 11.22
C ALA A 295 -13.38 -24.32 11.86
N LEU A 296 -12.44 -23.62 11.21
CA LEU A 296 -11.12 -23.37 11.80
C LEU A 296 -11.25 -22.48 13.04
N PRO A 297 -10.61 -22.87 14.16
CA PRO A 297 -10.48 -22.00 15.32
C PRO A 297 -9.80 -20.68 14.94
N THR A 298 -10.30 -19.56 15.45
CA THR A 298 -9.76 -18.22 15.11
C THR A 298 -8.29 -18.05 15.53
N ASP A 299 -7.86 -18.74 16.59
CA ASP A 299 -6.46 -18.78 17.06
C ASP A 299 -5.52 -19.60 16.15
N ARG A 300 -6.07 -20.26 15.12
CA ARG A 300 -5.30 -20.91 14.04
C ARG A 300 -5.17 -20.05 12.81
N LEU A 301 -5.80 -18.87 12.76
CA LEU A 301 -5.65 -17.88 11.71
C LEU A 301 -4.86 -16.69 12.24
N THR A 302 -4.01 -16.09 11.40
CA THR A 302 -3.52 -14.76 11.74
C THR A 302 -4.67 -13.75 11.68
N GLU A 303 -4.60 -12.68 12.48
CA GLU A 303 -5.62 -11.61 12.53
C GLU A 303 -5.97 -11.09 11.12
N VAL A 304 -4.93 -10.81 10.33
CA VAL A 304 -5.00 -10.38 8.93
C VAL A 304 -5.84 -11.32 8.07
N THR A 305 -5.68 -12.62 8.28
CA THR A 305 -6.38 -13.65 7.48
C THR A 305 -7.84 -13.67 7.85
N ALA A 306 -8.16 -13.61 9.14
CA ALA A 306 -9.54 -13.55 9.62
C ALA A 306 -10.26 -12.30 9.09
N GLU A 307 -9.62 -11.13 9.16
CA GLU A 307 -10.17 -9.86 8.63
C GLU A 307 -10.45 -9.95 7.12
N ALA A 308 -9.47 -10.43 6.35
CA ALA A 308 -9.59 -10.50 4.90
C ALA A 308 -10.62 -11.53 4.44
N VAL A 309 -10.70 -12.69 5.10
CA VAL A 309 -11.71 -13.73 4.83
C VAL A 309 -13.12 -13.20 5.11
N GLN A 310 -13.30 -12.46 6.20
CA GLN A 310 -14.55 -11.80 6.52
C GLN A 310 -14.91 -10.73 5.48
N ALA A 311 -13.96 -9.86 5.11
CA ALA A 311 -14.16 -8.83 4.10
C ALA A 311 -14.55 -9.43 2.73
N ALA A 312 -13.95 -10.58 2.38
CA ALA A 312 -14.25 -11.31 1.16
C ALA A 312 -15.58 -12.09 1.18
N ARG A 313 -16.29 -12.11 2.32
CA ARG A 313 -17.54 -12.85 2.55
C ARG A 313 -17.40 -14.35 2.24
N LEU A 314 -16.30 -14.94 2.71
CA LEU A 314 -15.99 -16.35 2.50
C LEU A 314 -16.42 -17.27 3.64
N THR A 315 -16.75 -16.71 4.80
CA THR A 315 -17.25 -17.38 6.01
C THR A 315 -18.52 -16.71 6.51
#